data_AF-A0A657PJC6-F1
#
_entry.id   AF-A0A657PJC6-F1
#
_cell.length_a   1.000
_cell.length_b   1.000
_cell.length_c   1.000
_cell.angle_alpha   90.00
_cell.angle_beta   90.00
_cell.angle_gamma   90.00
#
_symmetry.space_group_name_H-M   'P 1'
#
loop_
_entity.id
_entity.type
_entity.pdbx_description
1 polymer ?
#
loop_
_entity_poly.entity_id
_entity_poly.type
_entity_poly.pdbx_seq_one_letter_code
_entity_poly.pdbx_strand_id
1 'polypeptide(L)'
;MFRPSASPGVQRGVTLIELISTLAVAAVLLTLAVPGFSRWSEESRLVTEVNTLLTHLHLARSEAVKQRTPVVLCPDDGQGDCAATIEWQAGYILFPDLDGDRQRDPDEPLLRRYRPDAGGPRIRSARSTR
;
A
#
# COMPACT_ATOMS: atom_id res chain seq x y z
N MET A 1 -6.68 -0.66 68.22
CA MET A 1 -8.04 -1.11 67.84
C MET A 1 -8.62 -0.06 66.91
N PHE A 2 -8.44 -0.23 65.60
CA PHE A 2 -8.94 0.68 64.54
C PHE A 2 -9.84 -0.14 63.61
N ARG A 3 -11.13 0.21 63.50
CA ARG A 3 -12.06 -0.37 62.50
C ARG A 3 -12.14 0.62 61.33
N PRO A 4 -11.68 0.29 60.13
CA PRO A 4 -11.98 1.09 58.95
C PRO A 4 -13.46 0.92 58.60
N SER A 5 -14.20 2.03 58.53
CA SER A 5 -15.56 2.07 57.98
C SER A 5 -15.48 2.15 56.46
N ALA A 6 -15.77 1.05 55.76
CA ALA A 6 -15.96 1.08 54.33
C ALA A 6 -17.30 1.78 54.01
N SER A 7 -17.25 2.97 53.43
CA SER A 7 -18.42 3.65 52.88
C SER A 7 -18.82 2.98 51.55
N PRO A 8 -20.09 2.62 51.35
CA PRO A 8 -20.53 2.01 50.10
C PRO A 8 -20.39 3.02 48.97
N GLY A 9 -19.62 2.66 47.94
CA GLY A 9 -19.50 3.46 46.72
C GLY A 9 -20.86 3.49 46.02
N VAL A 10 -21.42 4.69 45.85
CA VAL A 10 -22.64 4.89 45.05
C VAL A 10 -22.35 4.47 43.62
N GLN A 11 -23.00 3.39 43.16
CA GLN A 11 -23.04 3.07 41.73
C GLN A 11 -23.88 4.13 41.03
N ARG A 12 -23.24 5.02 40.26
CA ARG A 12 -23.93 5.95 39.36
C ARG A 12 -24.29 5.20 38.08
N GLY A 13 -25.58 4.97 37.85
CA GLY A 13 -26.10 4.48 36.57
C GLY A 13 -26.44 5.64 35.64
N VAL A 14 -26.28 5.43 34.33
CA VAL A 14 -26.78 6.34 33.29
C VAL A 14 -28.28 6.13 33.09
N THR A 15 -29.01 7.20 32.79
CA THR A 15 -30.45 7.11 32.53
C THR A 15 -30.74 6.59 31.12
N LEU A 16 -31.92 6.02 30.90
CA LEU A 16 -32.34 5.56 29.56
C LEU A 16 -32.29 6.72 28.54
N ILE A 17 -32.73 7.92 28.96
CA ILE A 17 -32.74 9.10 28.08
C ILE A 17 -31.32 9.58 27.74
N GLU A 18 -30.38 9.49 28.67
CA GLU A 18 -28.97 9.82 28.45
C GLU A 18 -28.36 8.85 27.43
N LEU A 19 -28.62 7.55 27.56
CA LEU A 19 -28.15 6.54 26.61
C LEU A 19 -28.75 6.75 25.20
N ILE A 20 -30.04 7.06 25.10
CA ILE A 20 -30.67 7.37 23.80
C ILE A 20 -30.08 8.65 23.19
N SER A 21 -29.89 9.70 23.99
CA SER A 21 -29.32 10.96 23.50
C SER A 21 -27.87 10.81 23.03
N THR A 22 -27.04 10.05 23.75
CA THR A 22 -25.65 9.77 23.37
C THR A 22 -25.56 8.93 22.10
N LEU A 23 -26.39 7.90 21.96
CA LEU A 23 -26.49 7.12 20.72
C LEU A 23 -26.97 7.97 19.54
N ALA A 24 -27.93 8.88 19.75
CA ALA A 24 -28.40 9.78 18.71
C ALA A 24 -27.27 10.70 18.20
N VAL A 25 -26.51 11.31 19.12
CA VAL A 25 -25.33 12.13 18.76
C VAL A 25 -24.25 11.28 18.08
N ALA A 26 -23.94 10.10 18.62
CA ALA A 26 -22.95 9.19 18.04
C ALA A 26 -23.32 8.77 16.61
N ALA A 27 -24.60 8.48 16.34
CA ALA A 27 -25.09 8.15 15.01
C ALA A 27 -24.87 9.30 14.02
N VAL A 28 -25.18 10.54 14.42
CA VAL A 28 -24.94 11.74 13.58
C VAL A 28 -23.45 11.95 13.33
N LEU A 29 -22.58 11.70 14.32
CA LEU A 29 -21.13 11.81 14.12
C LEU A 29 -20.59 10.73 13.18
N LEU A 30 -21.06 9.50 13.29
CA LEU A 30 -20.62 8.39 12.45
C LEU A 30 -20.96 8.60 10.97
N THR A 31 -22.13 9.16 10.66
CA THR A 31 -22.51 9.44 9.26
C THR A 31 -21.59 10.47 8.59
N LEU A 32 -20.98 11.36 9.37
CA LEU A 32 -20.00 12.34 8.88
C LEU A 32 -18.57 11.78 8.87
N ALA A 33 -18.19 10.98 9.87
CA ALA A 33 -16.83 10.48 10.03
C ALA A 33 -16.47 9.33 9.07
N VAL A 34 -17.38 8.36 8.86
CA VAL A 34 -17.15 7.17 8.02
C VAL A 34 -16.73 7.50 6.58
N PRO A 35 -17.42 8.40 5.83
CA PRO A 35 -17.01 8.71 4.46
C PRO A 35 -15.67 9.46 4.37
N GLY A 36 -15.27 10.19 5.42
CA GLY A 36 -13.96 10.84 5.48
C GLY A 36 -12.83 9.82 5.66
N PHE A 37 -13.05 8.82 6.52
CA PHE A 37 -12.08 7.76 6.78
C PHE A 37 -11.78 6.90 5.53
N SER A 38 -12.79 6.56 4.74
CA SER A 38 -12.59 5.77 3.52
C SER A 38 -11.73 6.51 2.49
N ARG A 39 -11.95 7.81 2.29
CA ARG A 39 -11.13 8.64 1.39
C ARG A 39 -9.68 8.71 1.85
N TRP A 40 -9.46 8.96 3.14
CA TRP A 40 -8.11 8.97 3.70
C TRP A 40 -7.38 7.63 3.53
N SER A 41 -8.10 6.50 3.72
CA SER A 41 -7.52 5.17 3.50
C SER A 41 -7.11 4.94 2.04
N GLU A 42 -7.89 5.43 1.08
CA GLU A 42 -7.60 5.31 -0.36
C GLU A 42 -6.39 6.16 -0.76
N GLU A 43 -6.33 7.41 -0.29
CA GLU A 43 -5.17 8.29 -0.51
C GLU A 43 -3.89 7.70 0.10
N SER A 44 -3.98 7.13 1.30
CA SER A 44 -2.84 6.46 1.93
C SER A 44 -2.35 5.27 1.11
N ARG A 45 -3.26 4.50 0.48
CA ARG A 45 -2.90 3.40 -0.42
C ARG A 45 -2.20 3.91 -1.67
N LEU A 46 -2.71 4.97 -2.30
CA LEU A 46 -2.09 5.61 -3.46
C LEU A 46 -0.65 6.02 -3.19
N VAL A 47 -0.41 6.73 -2.07
CA VAL A 47 0.93 7.20 -1.70
C VAL A 47 1.88 6.03 -1.43
N THR A 48 1.40 4.98 -0.74
CA THR A 48 2.21 3.81 -0.41
C THR A 48 2.67 3.07 -1.67
N GLU A 49 1.78 2.91 -2.64
CA GLU A 49 2.06 2.19 -3.90
C GLU A 49 3.05 2.95 -4.78
N VAL A 50 2.88 4.28 -4.90
CA VAL A 50 3.85 5.14 -5.60
C VAL A 50 5.23 5.07 -4.93
N ASN A 51 5.29 5.18 -3.60
CA ASN A 51 6.56 5.08 -2.87
C ASN A 51 7.21 3.70 -3.01
N THR A 52 6.41 2.64 -3.09
CA THR A 52 6.90 1.28 -3.31
C THR A 52 7.53 1.15 -4.69
N LEU A 53 6.89 1.69 -5.74
CA LEU A 53 7.47 1.71 -7.08
C LEU A 53 8.77 2.53 -7.13
N LEU A 54 8.79 3.72 -6.50
CA LEU A 54 9.99 4.56 -6.41
C LEU A 54 11.13 3.83 -5.68
N THR A 55 10.83 3.10 -4.62
CA THR A 55 11.81 2.28 -3.90
C THR A 55 12.45 1.23 -4.80
N HIS A 56 11.66 0.56 -5.65
CA HIS A 56 12.18 -0.43 -6.60
C HIS A 56 12.97 0.21 -7.75
N LEU A 57 12.61 1.42 -8.19
CA LEU A 57 13.42 2.18 -9.15
C LEU A 57 14.78 2.58 -8.55
N HIS A 58 14.80 3.00 -7.28
CA HIS A 58 16.05 3.27 -6.57
C HIS A 58 16.90 2.01 -6.39
N LEU A 59 16.26 0.87 -6.11
CA LEU A 59 16.94 -0.42 -6.08
C LEU A 59 17.55 -0.76 -7.45
N ALA A 60 16.79 -0.63 -8.54
CA ALA A 60 17.29 -0.89 -9.90
C ALA A 60 18.52 -0.04 -10.21
N ARG A 61 18.46 1.26 -9.90
CA ARG A 61 19.59 2.17 -10.08
C ARG A 61 20.79 1.77 -9.23
N SER A 62 20.58 1.40 -7.98
CA SER A 62 21.65 0.95 -7.09
C SER A 62 22.30 -0.33 -7.63
N GLU A 63 21.51 -1.30 -8.09
CA GLU A 63 22.01 -2.55 -8.66
C GLU A 63 22.77 -2.31 -9.96
N ALA A 64 22.27 -1.43 -10.84
CA ALA A 64 22.97 -1.07 -12.07
C ALA A 64 24.35 -0.45 -11.79
N VAL A 65 24.46 0.39 -10.76
CA VAL A 65 25.75 0.99 -10.35
C VAL A 65 26.68 -0.06 -9.74
N LYS A 66 26.17 -0.94 -8.88
CA LYS A 66 26.97 -1.99 -8.22
C LYS A 66 27.54 -2.98 -9.23
N GLN A 67 26.71 -3.42 -10.17
CA GLN A 67 27.06 -4.47 -11.14
C GLN A 67 27.71 -3.91 -12.41
N ARG A 68 27.63 -2.58 -12.63
CA ARG A 68 28.08 -1.90 -13.85
C ARG A 68 27.40 -2.41 -15.13
N THR A 69 26.16 -2.85 -14.98
CA THR A 69 25.33 -3.39 -16.08
C THR A 69 23.97 -2.71 -16.05
N PRO A 70 23.32 -2.47 -17.20
CA PRO A 70 21.94 -2.00 -17.21
C PRO A 70 21.03 -2.93 -16.38
N VAL A 71 20.09 -2.34 -15.64
CA VAL A 71 19.07 -3.09 -14.90
C VAL A 71 17.72 -2.59 -15.39
N VAL A 72 16.88 -3.54 -15.80
CA VAL A 72 15.56 -3.27 -16.35
C VAL A 72 14.51 -3.52 -15.27
N LEU A 73 13.55 -2.59 -15.20
CA LEU A 73 12.32 -2.73 -14.44
C LEU A 73 11.18 -2.71 -15.45
N CYS A 74 10.37 -3.76 -15.50
CA CYS A 74 9.26 -3.89 -16.46
C CYS A 74 8.04 -4.55 -15.81
N PRO A 75 6.82 -4.36 -16.36
CA PRO A 75 5.65 -5.08 -15.90
C PRO A 75 5.83 -6.59 -16.02
N ASP A 76 5.31 -7.33 -15.04
CA ASP A 76 5.41 -8.80 -14.99
C ASP A 76 4.31 -9.45 -15.84
N ASP A 77 4.67 -10.42 -16.68
CA ASP A 77 3.74 -11.21 -17.47
C ASP A 77 3.09 -12.37 -16.70
N GLY A 78 3.55 -12.63 -15.47
CA GLY A 78 3.09 -13.73 -14.64
C GLY A 78 4.04 -14.93 -14.66
N GLN A 79 4.98 -15.00 -15.60
CA GLN A 79 5.98 -16.06 -15.73
C GLN A 79 7.36 -15.59 -15.26
N GLY A 80 7.53 -14.29 -15.03
CA GLY A 80 8.80 -13.69 -14.62
C GLY A 80 9.54 -13.03 -15.77
N ASP A 81 8.82 -12.72 -16.86
CA ASP A 81 9.32 -12.00 -18.02
C ASP A 81 8.59 -10.66 -18.18
N CYS A 82 9.11 -9.80 -19.07
CA CYS A 82 8.51 -8.50 -19.33
C CYS A 82 7.20 -8.64 -20.12
N ALA A 83 6.09 -8.18 -19.54
CA ALA A 83 4.82 -8.10 -20.22
C ALA A 83 4.81 -6.96 -21.26
N ALA A 84 4.22 -7.22 -22.43
CA ALA A 84 3.94 -6.24 -23.47
C ALA A 84 2.75 -5.32 -23.10
N THR A 85 2.85 -4.64 -21.95
CA THR A 85 1.81 -3.78 -21.41
C THR A 85 2.39 -2.49 -20.83
N ILE A 86 1.54 -1.50 -20.65
CA ILE A 86 1.85 -0.26 -19.92
C ILE A 86 1.22 -0.26 -18.52
N GLU A 87 0.53 -1.33 -18.14
CA GLU A 87 -0.10 -1.51 -16.83
C GLU A 87 0.90 -2.10 -15.83
N TRP A 88 1.12 -1.41 -14.71
CA TRP A 88 2.08 -1.82 -13.68
C TRP A 88 1.40 -2.35 -12.41
N GLN A 89 0.08 -2.22 -12.30
CA GLN A 89 -0.67 -2.64 -11.11
C GLN A 89 -0.77 -4.15 -10.92
N ALA A 90 -0.37 -4.95 -11.91
CA ALA A 90 -0.33 -6.41 -11.78
C ALA A 90 0.96 -6.91 -11.10
N GLY A 91 1.94 -6.02 -10.95
CA GLY A 91 3.29 -6.36 -10.52
C GLY A 91 4.33 -6.06 -11.58
N TYR A 92 5.59 -6.15 -11.18
CA TYR A 92 6.75 -5.85 -12.02
C TYR A 92 7.97 -6.64 -11.55
N ILE A 93 8.89 -6.84 -12.47
CA ILE A 93 10.15 -7.56 -12.26
C ILE A 93 11.35 -6.65 -12.47
N LEU A 94 12.46 -7.04 -11.85
CA LEU A 94 13.75 -6.35 -11.88
C LEU A 94 14.84 -7.38 -12.16
N PHE A 95 15.64 -7.15 -13.19
CA PHE A 95 16.72 -8.04 -13.63
C PHE A 95 17.84 -7.23 -14.32
N PRO A 96 19.09 -7.71 -14.32
CA PRO A 96 20.16 -7.11 -15.11
C PRO A 96 20.00 -7.51 -16.57
N ASP A 97 20.13 -6.54 -17.47
CA ASP A 97 20.05 -6.68 -18.92
C ASP A 97 21.49 -6.74 -19.45
N LEU A 98 21.98 -7.95 -19.65
CA LEU A 98 23.37 -8.28 -19.99
C LEU A 98 23.63 -8.10 -21.49
N ASP A 99 22.61 -8.26 -22.33
CA ASP A 99 22.72 -8.26 -23.79
C ASP A 99 22.13 -6.99 -24.46
N GLY A 100 21.34 -6.20 -23.72
CA GLY A 100 20.79 -4.91 -24.13
C GLY A 100 19.44 -4.98 -24.82
N ASP A 101 18.74 -6.12 -24.79
CA ASP A 101 17.49 -6.35 -25.52
C ASP A 101 16.24 -5.97 -24.71
N ARG A 102 16.39 -5.73 -23.40
CA ARG A 102 15.34 -5.37 -22.42
C ARG A 102 14.29 -6.45 -22.19
N GLN A 103 14.56 -7.68 -22.58
CA GLN A 103 13.81 -8.85 -22.20
C GLN A 103 14.65 -9.63 -21.20
N ARG A 104 14.01 -10.49 -20.41
CA ARG A 104 14.74 -11.29 -19.46
C ARG A 104 15.11 -12.61 -20.11
N ASP A 105 16.39 -12.90 -20.17
CA ASP A 105 16.87 -14.19 -20.64
C ASP A 105 17.07 -15.22 -19.51
N PRO A 106 17.14 -16.53 -19.81
CA PRO A 106 17.34 -17.57 -18.80
C PRO A 106 18.65 -17.43 -18.00
N ASP A 107 19.71 -16.88 -18.60
CA ASP A 107 20.99 -16.58 -17.97
C ASP A 107 21.01 -15.26 -17.18
N GLU A 108 19.94 -14.46 -17.30
CA GLU A 108 19.76 -13.23 -16.54
C GLU A 108 19.02 -13.49 -15.22
N PRO A 109 19.66 -13.26 -14.07
CA PRO A 109 19.05 -13.55 -12.79
C PRO A 109 17.88 -12.60 -12.50
N LEU A 110 16.74 -13.16 -12.11
CA LEU A 110 15.63 -12.37 -11.58
C LEU A 110 16.00 -11.83 -10.19
N LEU A 111 16.33 -10.53 -10.10
CA LEU A 111 16.76 -9.90 -8.85
C LEU A 111 15.58 -9.65 -7.91
N ARG A 112 14.45 -9.18 -8.45
CA ARG A 112 13.25 -8.93 -7.66
C ARG A 112 11.99 -9.10 -8.50
N ARG A 113 10.95 -9.63 -7.86
CA ARG A 113 9.60 -9.68 -8.40
C ARG A 113 8.64 -9.13 -7.36
N TYR A 114 7.90 -8.09 -7.72
CA TYR A 114 6.91 -7.46 -6.87
C TYR A 114 5.51 -7.84 -7.37
N ARG A 115 4.66 -8.28 -6.43
CA ARG A 115 3.25 -8.55 -6.69
C ARG A 115 2.43 -7.76 -5.65
N PRO A 116 1.58 -6.81 -6.09
CA PRO A 116 0.75 -6.04 -5.19
C PRO A 116 -0.41 -6.87 -4.64
N ASP A 117 -0.97 -6.40 -3.54
CA ASP A 117 -2.18 -6.96 -2.95
C ASP A 117 -3.40 -6.60 -3.81
N ALA A 118 -4.42 -7.47 -3.82
CA ALA A 118 -5.61 -7.28 -4.64
C ALA A 118 -6.32 -5.96 -4.28
N GLY A 119 -6.63 -5.15 -5.31
CA GLY A 119 -7.36 -3.88 -5.15
C GLY A 119 -6.48 -2.64 -4.99
N GLY A 120 -5.21 -2.71 -5.41
CA GLY A 120 -4.33 -1.55 -5.51
C GLY A 120 -4.74 -0.56 -6.61
N PRO A 121 -4.20 0.68 -6.55
CA PRO A 121 -4.44 1.71 -7.55
C PRO A 121 -3.81 1.35 -8.90
N ARG A 122 -4.40 1.88 -9.98
CA ARG A 122 -3.92 1.62 -11.34
C ARG A 122 -2.73 2.51 -11.68
N ILE A 123 -1.58 1.90 -11.90
CA ILE A 123 -0.37 2.59 -12.31
C ILE A 123 -0.12 2.28 -13.79
N ARG A 124 0.06 3.31 -14.60
CA ARG A 124 0.38 3.16 -16.02
C ARG A 124 1.57 4.02 -16.43
N SER A 125 2.39 3.52 -17.35
CA SER A 125 3.40 4.38 -17.98
C SER A 125 2.72 5.38 -18.92
N ALA A 126 3.17 6.64 -18.87
CA ALA A 126 2.73 7.64 -19.83
C ALA A 126 3.31 7.28 -21.21
N ARG A 127 2.44 7.15 -22.22
CA ARG A 127 2.90 7.02 -23.60
C ARG A 127 3.55 8.33 -23.99
N SER A 128 4.87 8.35 -24.14
CA SER A 128 5.59 9.54 -24.61
C SER A 128 5.15 9.85 -26.03
N THR A 129 4.20 10.76 -26.21
CA THR A 129 3.94 11.41 -27.51
C THR A 129 5.04 12.42 -27.74
N ARG A 130 6.15 11.97 -28.34
CA ARG A 130 7.12 12.83 -29.01
C ARG A 130 7.21 12.42 -30.46
#